data_AF-A0A2M7J961-F1
#
_entry.id   AF-A0A2M7J961-F1
#
_cell.length_a   1.000
_cell.length_b   1.000
_cell.length_c   1.000
_cell.angle_alpha   90.00
_cell.angle_beta   90.00
_cell.angle_gamma   90.00
#
_symmetry.space_group_name_H-M   'P 1'
#
loop_
_entity.id
_entity.type
_entity.pdbx_description
1 polymer ?
#
loop_
_entity_poly.entity_id
_entity_poly.type
_entity_poly.pdbx_seq_one_letter_code
_entity_poly.pdbx_strand_id
1 'polypeptide(L)'
;MLTPDDLFDLTTVQHQGLFDGCEFVWDALNKMSGYIQAMLVPNITKLRIVGDVLNKTYVLYNNEVLDNGFKLFPGDATKGKFKVFKDGQELIGATVLYAGACLFDEKISIGQGTVVEPGALIKGPTIIGKNTEVRQGAYIRGTCIIGDRCVVGHTTEMKSSVMLNDAKAGHFAYIGDSILGNNVNLGAGTKLANLKLVDSNVTIRINDITHNTGIRKFGAIMGDGVETGCNSVTNPGTILGKASMVYPCVSVKGGYYLAGSRIQQRN
;
A
#
# COMPACT_ATOMS: atom_id res chain seq x y z
N MET A 1 -7.81 5.45 -24.49
CA MET A 1 -7.17 5.85 -23.22
C MET A 1 -7.19 4.65 -22.29
N LEU A 2 -6.29 4.57 -21.31
CA LEU A 2 -6.25 3.48 -20.33
C LEU A 2 -6.60 4.06 -18.97
N THR A 3 -7.88 4.04 -18.64
CA THR A 3 -8.49 4.68 -17.48
C THR A 3 -8.35 3.83 -16.21
N PRO A 4 -8.61 4.39 -15.02
CA PRO A 4 -8.67 3.60 -13.78
C PRO A 4 -9.64 2.42 -13.82
N ASP A 5 -10.83 2.57 -14.42
CA ASP A 5 -11.88 1.52 -14.44
C ASP A 5 -11.47 0.29 -15.28
N ASP A 6 -10.57 0.49 -16.25
CA ASP A 6 -9.98 -0.61 -17.02
C ASP A 6 -9.14 -1.55 -16.14
N LEU A 7 -8.64 -1.05 -15.00
CA LEU A 7 -7.71 -1.76 -14.12
C LEU A 7 -8.29 -2.07 -12.74
N PHE A 8 -9.22 -1.26 -12.23
CA PHE A 8 -9.72 -1.35 -10.87
C PHE A 8 -11.24 -1.43 -10.81
N ASP A 9 -11.77 -2.12 -9.81
CA ASP A 9 -13.11 -1.93 -9.27
C ASP A 9 -13.01 -0.98 -8.06
N LEU A 10 -13.48 0.25 -8.24
CA LEU A 10 -13.36 1.29 -7.21
C LEU A 10 -14.55 1.35 -6.25
N THR A 11 -15.60 0.54 -6.46
CA THR A 11 -16.90 0.65 -5.77
C THR A 11 -16.81 0.57 -4.24
N THR A 12 -15.84 -0.18 -3.71
CA THR A 12 -15.62 -0.36 -2.27
C THR A 12 -14.39 0.39 -1.75
N VAL A 13 -13.73 1.17 -2.59
CA VAL A 13 -12.50 1.87 -2.24
C VAL A 13 -12.84 3.22 -1.61
N GLN A 14 -12.54 3.38 -0.32
CA GLN A 14 -12.77 4.63 0.43
C GLN A 14 -12.15 5.85 -0.26
N HIS A 15 -10.98 5.67 -0.88
CA HIS A 15 -10.22 6.73 -1.56
C HIS A 15 -10.39 6.72 -3.09
N GLN A 16 -11.54 6.25 -3.60
CA GLN A 16 -11.82 6.22 -5.05
C GLN A 16 -11.68 7.61 -5.72
N GLY A 17 -11.97 8.69 -4.98
CA GLY A 17 -11.86 10.06 -5.50
C GLY A 17 -10.45 10.47 -5.95
N LEU A 18 -9.41 9.71 -5.58
CA LEU A 18 -8.07 9.89 -6.14
C LEU A 18 -8.07 9.74 -7.67
N PHE A 19 -8.95 8.89 -8.20
CA PHE A 19 -9.04 8.51 -9.60
C PHE A 19 -9.99 9.40 -10.43
N ASP A 20 -10.73 10.31 -9.78
CA ASP A 20 -11.72 11.16 -10.46
C ASP A 20 -11.06 12.04 -11.54
N GLY A 21 -11.57 11.98 -12.77
CA GLY A 21 -11.06 12.78 -13.89
C GLY A 21 -9.67 12.37 -14.40
N CYS A 22 -9.15 11.20 -14.01
CA CYS A 22 -7.94 10.65 -14.61
C CYS A 22 -8.24 10.13 -16.03
N GLU A 23 -7.56 10.68 -17.04
CA GLU A 23 -7.66 10.18 -18.43
C GLU A 23 -6.82 8.93 -18.60
N PHE A 24 -5.66 8.89 -17.93
CA PHE A 24 -4.83 7.71 -17.79
C PHE A 24 -4.72 7.30 -16.32
N VAL A 25 -4.67 6.00 -16.08
CA VAL A 25 -4.57 5.44 -14.72
C VAL A 25 -3.40 6.01 -13.92
N TRP A 26 -2.29 6.38 -14.57
CA TRP A 26 -1.12 6.93 -13.91
C TRP A 26 -1.25 8.40 -13.50
N ASP A 27 -2.27 9.11 -13.98
CA ASP A 27 -2.52 10.50 -13.55
C ASP A 27 -2.78 10.57 -12.04
N ALA A 28 -3.32 9.47 -11.47
CA ALA A 28 -3.50 9.30 -10.03
C ALA A 28 -2.19 9.50 -9.25
N LEU A 29 -1.03 9.04 -9.77
CA LEU A 29 0.27 9.18 -9.11
C LEU A 29 0.65 10.67 -8.91
N ASN A 30 0.37 11.51 -9.91
CA ASN A 30 0.63 12.96 -9.81
C ASN A 30 -0.33 13.66 -8.85
N LYS A 31 -1.57 13.18 -8.75
CA LYS A 31 -2.61 13.74 -7.88
C LYS A 31 -2.42 13.38 -6.40
N MET A 32 -1.67 12.33 -6.08
CA MET A 32 -1.55 11.78 -4.72
C MET A 32 -1.23 12.84 -3.66
N SER A 33 -0.28 13.74 -3.93
CA SER A 33 0.16 14.71 -2.92
C SER A 33 -0.93 15.73 -2.58
N GLY A 34 -1.68 16.21 -3.56
CA GLY A 34 -2.81 17.12 -3.31
C GLY A 34 -3.98 16.39 -2.67
N TYR A 35 -4.27 15.16 -3.15
CA TYR A 35 -5.35 14.35 -2.63
C TYR A 35 -5.16 14.00 -1.15
N ILE A 36 -3.97 13.55 -0.74
CA ILE A 36 -3.73 13.19 0.66
C ILE A 36 -3.85 14.42 1.58
N GLN A 37 -3.42 15.60 1.13
CA GLN A 37 -3.55 16.83 1.92
C GLN A 37 -5.01 17.19 2.19
N ALA A 38 -5.90 16.92 1.24
CA ALA A 38 -7.32 17.19 1.38
C ALA A 38 -8.05 16.14 2.25
N MET A 39 -7.61 14.88 2.20
CA MET A 39 -8.34 13.75 2.79
C MET A 39 -7.80 13.28 4.15
N LEU A 40 -6.55 13.59 4.47
CA LEU A 40 -5.89 13.10 5.68
C LEU A 40 -6.46 13.77 6.92
N VAL A 41 -6.99 12.95 7.84
CA VAL A 41 -7.39 13.35 9.18
C VAL A 41 -6.49 12.62 10.18
N PRO A 42 -5.42 13.25 10.69
CA PRO A 42 -4.50 12.62 11.63
C PRO A 42 -5.19 12.14 12.91
N ASN A 43 -4.95 10.90 13.32
CA ASN A 43 -5.55 10.31 14.52
C ASN A 43 -4.54 9.76 15.55
N ILE A 44 -3.25 10.01 15.34
CA ILE A 44 -2.17 9.65 16.26
C ILE A 44 -1.62 10.84 17.07
N THR A 45 -2.10 12.05 16.83
CA THR A 45 -1.58 13.29 17.45
C THR A 45 -1.63 13.28 18.98
N LYS A 46 -2.61 12.59 19.57
CA LYS A 46 -2.74 12.42 21.02
C LYS A 46 -1.58 11.63 21.65
N LEU A 47 -0.84 10.84 20.86
CA LEU A 47 0.35 10.16 21.34
C LEU A 47 1.47 11.14 21.69
N ARG A 48 1.53 12.32 21.03
CA ARG A 48 2.61 13.32 21.18
C ARG A 48 4.00 12.72 20.96
N ILE A 49 4.10 11.74 20.06
CA ILE A 49 5.32 11.03 19.68
C ILE A 49 5.56 11.33 18.21
N VAL A 50 6.67 12.02 17.91
CA VAL A 50 7.05 12.43 16.55
C VAL A 50 8.52 12.14 16.35
N GLY A 51 8.85 11.32 15.37
CA GLY A 51 10.24 10.93 15.10
C GLY A 51 10.79 9.87 16.07
N ASP A 52 9.97 9.42 17.02
CA ASP A 52 10.36 8.55 18.11
C ASP A 52 9.79 7.12 17.97
N VAL A 53 10.39 6.20 18.72
CA VAL A 53 9.94 4.82 18.86
C VAL A 53 8.95 4.72 20.02
N LEU A 54 7.82 4.05 19.81
CA LEU A 54 6.83 3.79 20.86
C LEU A 54 7.47 2.95 21.97
N ASN A 55 7.59 3.50 23.16
CA ASN A 55 8.15 2.81 24.34
C ASN A 55 7.16 1.84 25.02
N LYS A 56 5.89 1.89 24.64
CA LYS A 56 4.81 1.03 25.14
C LYS A 56 3.79 0.76 24.02
N THR A 57 2.99 -0.27 24.20
CA THR A 57 1.89 -0.58 23.28
C THR A 57 0.71 0.32 23.57
N TYR A 58 0.12 0.88 22.51
CA TYR A 58 -1.06 1.72 22.59
C TYR A 58 -2.22 1.08 21.84
N VAL A 59 -3.43 1.30 22.34
CA VAL A 59 -4.68 0.98 21.66
C VAL A 59 -5.41 2.28 21.34
N LEU A 60 -5.74 2.50 20.06
CA LEU A 60 -6.62 3.60 19.65
C LEU A 60 -8.05 3.06 19.54
N TYR A 61 -8.98 3.66 20.27
CA TYR A 61 -10.38 3.23 20.30
C TYR A 61 -11.30 4.43 20.62
N ASN A 62 -12.34 4.66 19.81
CA ASN A 62 -13.31 5.75 19.99
C ASN A 62 -12.68 7.13 20.25
N ASN A 63 -11.64 7.49 19.49
CA ASN A 63 -10.83 8.70 19.66
C ASN A 63 -10.05 8.80 20.98
N GLU A 64 -9.99 7.74 21.78
CA GLU A 64 -9.13 7.63 22.96
C GLU A 64 -7.85 6.87 22.66
N VAL A 65 -6.83 7.13 23.48
CA VAL A 65 -5.57 6.42 23.49
C VAL A 65 -5.49 5.68 24.82
N LEU A 66 -5.45 4.36 24.77
CA LEU A 66 -5.24 3.50 25.93
C LEU A 66 -3.79 3.02 25.91
N ASP A 67 -3.10 3.10 27.04
CA ASP A 67 -1.71 2.64 27.20
C ASP A 67 -1.56 1.56 28.28
N ASN A 68 -2.67 1.18 28.93
CA ASN A 68 -2.75 0.13 29.94
C ASN A 68 -4.19 -0.41 30.07
N GLY A 69 -4.37 -1.46 30.88
CA GLY A 69 -5.70 -1.99 31.23
C GLY A 69 -6.39 -2.80 30.14
N PHE A 70 -5.73 -3.07 29.01
CA PHE A 70 -6.25 -3.91 27.93
C PHE A 70 -5.51 -5.26 27.84
N LYS A 71 -6.18 -6.25 27.24
CA LYS A 71 -5.62 -7.56 26.87
C LYS A 71 -5.70 -7.75 25.37
N LEU A 72 -4.61 -8.19 24.76
CA LEU A 72 -4.52 -8.48 23.34
C LEU A 72 -4.67 -9.98 23.11
N PHE A 73 -5.44 -10.34 22.10
CA PHE A 73 -5.59 -11.71 21.60
C PHE A 73 -5.18 -11.69 20.13
N PRO A 74 -3.90 -12.00 19.82
CA PRO A 74 -3.38 -11.92 18.47
C PRO A 74 -4.12 -12.84 17.50
N GLY A 75 -4.25 -12.38 16.27
CA GLY A 75 -4.83 -13.09 15.15
C GLY A 75 -4.69 -12.28 13.87
N ASP A 76 -5.05 -12.86 12.74
CA ASP A 76 -5.04 -12.20 11.42
C ASP A 76 -6.01 -11.00 11.44
N ALA A 77 -5.46 -9.79 11.46
CA ALA A 77 -6.23 -8.56 11.53
C ALA A 77 -7.04 -8.34 10.24
N THR A 78 -6.50 -8.75 9.09
CA THR A 78 -7.20 -8.64 7.79
C THR A 78 -8.43 -9.54 7.71
N LYS A 79 -8.56 -10.50 8.63
CA LYS A 79 -9.74 -11.37 8.79
C LYS A 79 -10.56 -11.07 10.06
N GLY A 80 -10.28 -9.95 10.74
CA GLY A 80 -10.98 -9.56 11.98
C GLY A 80 -10.73 -10.50 13.17
N LYS A 81 -9.64 -11.28 13.14
CA LYS A 81 -9.29 -12.26 14.17
C LYS A 81 -8.42 -11.68 15.28
N PHE A 82 -7.80 -10.52 15.08
CA PHE A 82 -7.13 -9.79 16.15
C PHE A 82 -8.18 -9.16 17.07
N LYS A 83 -8.12 -9.46 18.37
CA LYS A 83 -9.10 -8.97 19.36
C LYS A 83 -8.43 -8.22 20.51
N VAL A 84 -9.12 -7.19 21.00
CA VAL A 84 -8.70 -6.39 22.14
C VAL A 84 -9.82 -6.39 23.17
N PHE A 85 -9.50 -6.65 24.43
CA PHE A 85 -10.46 -6.62 25.52
C PHE A 85 -10.04 -5.64 26.61
N LYS A 86 -11.01 -4.95 27.21
CA LYS A 86 -10.82 -4.14 28.42
C LYS A 86 -12.02 -4.37 29.34
N ASP A 87 -11.75 -4.63 30.62
CA ASP A 87 -12.79 -4.89 31.64
C ASP A 87 -13.81 -5.96 31.25
N GLY A 88 -13.34 -7.01 30.54
CA GLY A 88 -14.17 -8.13 30.07
C GLY A 88 -14.96 -7.86 28.78
N GLN A 89 -14.89 -6.66 28.21
CA GLN A 89 -15.59 -6.28 26.97
C GLN A 89 -14.64 -6.23 25.78
N GLU A 90 -15.09 -6.71 24.62
CA GLU A 90 -14.34 -6.58 23.37
C GLU A 90 -14.41 -5.13 22.86
N LEU A 91 -13.25 -4.53 22.60
CA LEU A 91 -13.13 -3.23 21.95
C LEU A 91 -13.16 -3.43 20.43
N ILE A 92 -14.36 -3.62 19.86
CA ILE A 92 -14.54 -3.90 18.42
C ILE A 92 -13.97 -2.76 17.56
N GLY A 93 -13.00 -3.07 16.70
CA GLY A 93 -12.35 -2.07 15.85
C GLY A 93 -11.20 -1.31 16.52
N ALA A 94 -10.77 -1.74 17.71
CA ALA A 94 -9.56 -1.23 18.35
C ALA A 94 -8.33 -1.38 17.43
N THR A 95 -7.59 -0.29 17.25
CA THR A 95 -6.33 -0.27 16.50
C THR A 95 -5.18 -0.49 17.48
N VAL A 96 -4.22 -1.33 17.14
CA VAL A 96 -3.09 -1.67 18.02
C VAL A 96 -1.79 -1.15 17.44
N LEU A 97 -1.07 -0.36 18.22
CA LEU A 97 0.27 0.14 17.91
C LEU A 97 1.23 -0.47 18.91
N TYR A 98 1.97 -1.49 18.49
CA TYR A 98 2.90 -2.17 19.39
C TYR A 98 4.08 -1.29 19.80
N ALA A 99 4.57 -1.50 21.03
CA ALA A 99 5.87 -1.00 21.44
C ALA A 99 6.94 -1.39 20.42
N GLY A 100 7.85 -0.47 20.10
CA GLY A 100 8.89 -0.64 19.09
C GLY A 100 8.52 -0.16 17.70
N ALA A 101 7.25 0.13 17.39
CA ALA A 101 6.90 0.82 16.16
C ALA A 101 7.39 2.29 16.21
N CYS A 102 7.71 2.88 15.07
CA CYS A 102 8.15 4.27 14.95
C CYS A 102 7.17 5.08 14.08
N LEU A 103 6.62 6.14 14.66
CA LEU A 103 5.72 7.08 14.00
C LEU A 103 6.49 8.38 13.79
N PHE A 104 6.97 8.60 12.57
CA PHE A 104 7.95 9.65 12.30
C PHE A 104 7.33 11.04 12.08
N ASP A 105 6.04 11.10 11.77
CA ASP A 105 5.32 12.33 11.44
C ASP A 105 3.92 12.26 12.07
N GLU A 106 3.35 13.41 12.45
CA GLU A 106 1.97 13.48 12.96
C GLU A 106 0.92 13.26 11.87
N LYS A 107 1.28 13.48 10.60
CA LYS A 107 0.41 13.34 9.42
C LYS A 107 0.18 11.88 9.05
N ILE A 108 -0.32 11.11 10.00
CA ILE A 108 -0.64 9.68 9.84
C ILE A 108 -2.08 9.44 10.31
N SER A 109 -2.85 8.76 9.48
CA SER A 109 -4.18 8.26 9.81
C SER A 109 -4.19 6.74 9.74
N ILE A 110 -4.65 6.08 10.80
CA ILE A 110 -4.70 4.61 10.90
C ILE A 110 -6.13 4.16 11.16
N GLY A 111 -6.67 3.34 10.26
CA GLY A 111 -8.05 2.85 10.33
C GLY A 111 -8.28 1.81 11.44
N GLN A 112 -9.55 1.66 11.82
CA GLN A 112 -10.00 0.75 12.86
C GLN A 112 -9.60 -0.71 12.59
N GLY A 113 -9.25 -1.44 13.65
CA GLY A 113 -8.85 -2.85 13.59
C GLY A 113 -7.46 -3.09 12.99
N THR A 114 -6.73 -2.03 12.62
CA THR A 114 -5.38 -2.14 12.07
C THR A 114 -4.36 -2.44 13.16
N VAL A 115 -3.34 -3.23 12.81
CA VAL A 115 -2.26 -3.62 13.71
C VAL A 115 -0.93 -3.15 13.11
N VAL A 116 -0.18 -2.40 13.91
CA VAL A 116 1.20 -1.99 13.59
C VAL A 116 2.14 -2.72 14.52
N GLU A 117 2.94 -3.62 13.97
CA GLU A 117 3.87 -4.48 14.69
C GLU A 117 5.15 -3.75 15.11
N PRO A 118 5.92 -4.30 16.09
CA PRO A 118 7.20 -3.74 16.49
C PRO A 118 8.17 -3.55 15.31
N GLY A 119 8.93 -2.47 15.31
CA GLY A 119 9.95 -2.18 14.30
C GLY A 119 9.42 -1.66 12.96
N ALA A 120 8.11 -1.58 12.76
CA ALA A 120 7.55 -0.85 11.63
C ALA A 120 7.88 0.65 11.75
N LEU A 121 8.29 1.28 10.65
CA LEU A 121 8.57 2.72 10.59
C LEU A 121 7.65 3.37 9.58
N ILE A 122 6.81 4.31 10.04
CA ILE A 122 5.83 5.01 9.22
C ILE A 122 6.19 6.49 9.18
N LYS A 123 6.46 7.03 7.98
CA LYS A 123 6.67 8.45 7.73
C LYS A 123 5.48 9.02 6.97
N GLY A 124 4.88 10.07 7.52
CA GLY A 124 3.79 10.79 6.87
C GLY A 124 4.24 11.62 5.64
N PRO A 125 3.28 12.13 4.85
CA PRO A 125 1.84 11.94 5.01
C PRO A 125 1.39 10.53 4.58
N THR A 126 0.64 9.82 5.42
CA THR A 126 0.19 8.45 5.13
C THR A 126 -1.22 8.20 5.65
N ILE A 127 -2.06 7.54 4.83
CA ILE A 127 -3.36 7.00 5.23
C ILE A 127 -3.29 5.47 5.18
N ILE A 128 -3.71 4.81 6.25
CA ILE A 128 -3.83 3.36 6.36
C ILE A 128 -5.28 3.02 6.68
N GLY A 129 -5.89 2.16 5.87
CA GLY A 129 -7.27 1.73 6.00
C GLY A 129 -7.52 0.81 7.19
N LYS A 130 -8.71 0.22 7.22
CA LYS A 130 -9.22 -0.63 8.29
C LYS A 130 -8.70 -2.05 8.18
N ASN A 131 -8.52 -2.70 9.32
CA ASN A 131 -8.14 -4.12 9.41
C ASN A 131 -6.87 -4.45 8.61
N THR A 132 -5.95 -3.50 8.49
CA THR A 132 -4.68 -3.66 7.77
C THR A 132 -3.60 -4.13 8.73
N GLU A 133 -2.59 -4.83 8.20
CA GLU A 133 -1.40 -5.20 8.97
C GLU A 133 -0.18 -4.47 8.42
N VAL A 134 0.50 -3.72 9.30
CA VAL A 134 1.84 -3.17 9.05
C VAL A 134 2.81 -3.98 9.90
N ARG A 135 3.50 -4.92 9.26
CA ARG A 135 4.27 -5.95 9.96
C ARG A 135 5.69 -5.50 10.31
N GLN A 136 6.37 -6.33 11.08
CA GLN A 136 7.70 -6.09 11.60
C GLN A 136 8.69 -5.64 10.51
N GLY A 137 9.32 -4.48 10.72
CA GLY A 137 10.32 -3.92 9.81
C GLY A 137 9.76 -3.30 8.53
N ALA A 138 8.43 -3.24 8.34
CA ALA A 138 7.84 -2.49 7.24
C ALA A 138 8.30 -1.02 7.27
N TYR A 139 8.63 -0.46 6.11
CA TYR A 139 9.07 0.92 5.97
C TYR A 139 8.16 1.68 5.01
N ILE A 140 7.30 2.54 5.56
CA ILE A 140 6.34 3.33 4.80
C ILE A 140 6.82 4.78 4.76
N ARG A 141 6.94 5.37 3.56
CA ARG A 141 7.46 6.74 3.42
C ARG A 141 6.95 7.50 2.19
N GLY A 142 7.14 8.82 2.23
CA GLY A 142 6.58 9.71 1.21
C GLY A 142 5.06 9.73 1.34
N THR A 143 4.35 9.89 0.23
CA THR A 143 2.88 9.91 0.23
C THR A 143 2.30 8.52 0.01
N CYS A 144 1.75 7.88 1.05
CA CYS A 144 1.19 6.53 0.90
C CYS A 144 -0.31 6.50 1.25
N ILE A 145 -1.08 5.78 0.44
CA ILE A 145 -2.49 5.45 0.70
C ILE A 145 -2.63 3.94 0.66
N ILE A 146 -2.97 3.34 1.79
CA ILE A 146 -3.14 1.89 1.94
C ILE A 146 -4.60 1.66 2.28
N GLY A 147 -5.29 0.85 1.47
CA GLY A 147 -6.70 0.53 1.63
C GLY A 147 -6.99 -0.40 2.80
N ASP A 148 -8.20 -0.94 2.81
CA ASP A 148 -8.64 -1.85 3.85
C ASP A 148 -8.05 -3.25 3.64
N ARG A 149 -7.85 -3.99 4.74
CA ARG A 149 -7.42 -5.40 4.74
C ARG A 149 -6.13 -5.67 3.98
N CYS A 150 -5.27 -4.65 3.89
CA CYS A 150 -3.99 -4.77 3.24
C CYS A 150 -2.94 -5.43 4.16
N VAL A 151 -1.86 -5.90 3.55
CA VAL A 151 -0.66 -6.34 4.28
C VAL A 151 0.55 -5.62 3.73
N VAL A 152 1.14 -4.73 4.52
CA VAL A 152 2.51 -4.24 4.31
C VAL A 152 3.41 -5.09 5.21
N GLY A 153 4.03 -6.09 4.59
CA GLY A 153 4.61 -7.22 5.29
C GLY A 153 6.02 -7.00 5.83
N HIS A 154 6.61 -8.08 6.32
CA HIS A 154 7.94 -8.07 6.92
C HIS A 154 8.94 -7.40 5.98
N THR A 155 9.68 -6.40 6.47
CA THR A 155 10.73 -5.66 5.73
C THR A 155 10.32 -5.16 4.33
N THR A 156 9.01 -4.96 4.12
CA THR A 156 8.50 -4.38 2.87
C THR A 156 8.61 -2.87 2.93
N GLU A 157 9.23 -2.28 1.91
CA GLU A 157 9.29 -0.83 1.74
C GLU A 157 8.19 -0.39 0.77
N MET A 158 7.35 0.55 1.21
CA MET A 158 6.36 1.22 0.38
C MET A 158 6.64 2.71 0.36
N LYS A 159 6.81 3.26 -0.84
CA LYS A 159 7.19 4.66 -1.04
C LYS A 159 6.36 5.32 -2.13
N SER A 160 5.62 6.36 -1.77
CA SER A 160 4.87 7.20 -2.74
C SER A 160 3.88 6.39 -3.59
N SER A 161 3.16 5.47 -2.95
CA SER A 161 2.39 4.43 -3.64
C SER A 161 0.98 4.27 -3.07
N VAL A 162 0.13 3.57 -3.82
CA VAL A 162 -1.23 3.22 -3.45
C VAL A 162 -1.40 1.70 -3.39
N MET A 163 -2.05 1.21 -2.34
CA MET A 163 -2.60 -0.14 -2.28
C MET A 163 -4.12 -0.02 -2.14
N LEU A 164 -4.88 -0.59 -3.07
CA LEU A 164 -6.33 -0.73 -2.92
C LEU A 164 -6.65 -1.92 -1.99
N ASN A 165 -7.93 -2.23 -1.82
CA ASN A 165 -8.38 -3.15 -0.78
C ASN A 165 -7.81 -4.56 -0.97
N ASP A 166 -7.51 -5.24 0.13
CA ASP A 166 -7.05 -6.63 0.16
C ASP A 166 -5.70 -6.91 -0.55
N ALA A 167 -4.97 -5.85 -0.96
CA ALA A 167 -3.65 -5.98 -1.58
C ALA A 167 -2.59 -6.41 -0.54
N LYS A 168 -1.67 -7.29 -0.95
CA LYS A 168 -0.71 -7.95 -0.07
C LYS A 168 0.70 -7.88 -0.62
N ALA A 169 1.59 -7.31 0.16
CA ALA A 169 3.03 -7.34 -0.04
C ALA A 169 3.67 -7.94 1.21
N GLY A 170 3.50 -9.25 1.39
CA GLY A 170 3.72 -9.91 2.67
C GLY A 170 5.18 -10.06 3.11
N HIS A 171 6.13 -10.03 2.18
CA HIS A 171 7.51 -10.46 2.42
C HIS A 171 8.53 -9.68 1.59
N PHE A 172 9.28 -8.79 2.27
CA PHE A 172 10.46 -8.04 1.79
C PHE A 172 10.34 -7.53 0.34
N ALA A 173 9.21 -6.90 0.04
CA ALA A 173 8.95 -6.32 -1.28
C ALA A 173 9.36 -4.83 -1.32
N TYR A 174 9.57 -4.32 -2.54
CA TYR A 174 9.75 -2.88 -2.77
C TYR A 174 8.63 -2.35 -3.67
N ILE A 175 7.86 -1.37 -3.16
CA ILE A 175 6.72 -0.74 -3.83
C ILE A 175 6.96 0.77 -3.95
N GLY A 176 7.67 1.19 -4.99
CA GLY A 176 7.98 2.60 -5.25
C GLY A 176 7.13 3.20 -6.36
N ASP A 177 6.48 4.35 -6.12
CA ASP A 177 5.75 5.14 -7.12
C ASP A 177 4.78 4.28 -7.96
N SER A 178 3.97 3.47 -7.27
CA SER A 178 3.17 2.37 -7.83
C SER A 178 1.72 2.38 -7.35
N ILE A 179 0.83 1.70 -8.09
CA ILE A 179 -0.57 1.46 -7.69
C ILE A 179 -0.84 -0.04 -7.74
N LEU A 180 -1.24 -0.62 -6.62
CA LEU A 180 -1.67 -2.02 -6.53
C LEU A 180 -3.19 -2.04 -6.41
N GLY A 181 -3.85 -2.71 -7.35
CA GLY A 181 -5.29 -2.90 -7.38
C GLY A 181 -5.81 -3.79 -6.26
N ASN A 182 -7.12 -4.02 -6.24
CA ASN A 182 -7.74 -4.86 -5.22
C ASN A 182 -7.24 -6.30 -5.33
N ASN A 183 -7.08 -6.99 -4.21
CA ASN A 183 -6.67 -8.39 -4.16
C ASN A 183 -5.34 -8.70 -4.88
N VAL A 184 -4.46 -7.72 -5.08
CA VAL A 184 -3.12 -7.95 -5.63
C VAL A 184 -2.28 -8.73 -4.62
N ASN A 185 -1.52 -9.72 -5.08
CA ASN A 185 -0.61 -10.48 -4.22
C ASN A 185 0.82 -10.46 -4.76
N LEU A 186 1.74 -9.90 -3.97
CA LEU A 186 3.15 -9.90 -4.29
C LEU A 186 3.87 -11.09 -3.69
N GLY A 187 4.46 -11.93 -4.56
CA GLY A 187 5.37 -12.98 -4.15
C GLY A 187 6.56 -12.43 -3.38
N ALA A 188 7.14 -13.24 -2.51
CA ALA A 188 8.23 -12.81 -1.64
C ALA A 188 9.41 -12.25 -2.46
N GLY A 189 9.91 -11.09 -2.05
CA GLY A 189 11.01 -10.42 -2.74
C GLY A 189 10.66 -9.77 -4.07
N THR A 190 9.38 -9.55 -4.38
CA THR A 190 8.97 -8.80 -5.57
C THR A 190 9.42 -7.34 -5.50
N LYS A 191 9.95 -6.81 -6.60
CA LYS A 191 10.49 -5.44 -6.67
C LYS A 191 9.83 -4.66 -7.81
N LEU A 192 9.23 -3.53 -7.48
CA LEU A 192 8.67 -2.60 -8.46
C LEU A 192 9.70 -1.49 -8.71
N ALA A 193 10.58 -1.70 -9.70
CA ALA A 193 11.61 -0.73 -10.01
C ALA A 193 10.96 0.53 -10.59
N ASN A 194 11.31 1.70 -10.04
CA ASN A 194 10.64 2.96 -10.33
C ASN A 194 11.49 3.97 -11.12
N LEU A 195 12.78 3.72 -11.32
CA LEU A 195 13.68 4.65 -11.98
C LEU A 195 14.29 4.02 -13.22
N LYS A 196 14.07 4.64 -14.38
CA LYS A 196 14.80 4.28 -15.61
C LYS A 196 16.29 4.60 -15.44
N LEU A 197 17.14 3.71 -15.96
CA LEU A 197 18.59 3.92 -16.06
C LEU A 197 18.94 5.14 -16.92
N VAL A 198 18.19 5.34 -18.01
CA VAL A 198 18.28 6.54 -18.83
C VAL A 198 17.53 7.68 -18.14
N ASP A 199 18.13 8.86 -18.13
CA ASP A 199 17.53 10.04 -17.50
C ASP A 199 16.44 10.66 -18.38
N SER A 200 15.24 10.07 -18.31
CA SER A 200 14.04 10.53 -19.02
C SER A 200 12.76 10.11 -18.30
N ASN A 201 11.66 10.76 -18.68
CA ASN A 201 10.33 10.38 -18.21
C ASN A 201 9.94 8.96 -18.69
N VAL A 202 9.05 8.33 -17.94
CA VAL A 202 8.46 7.06 -18.34
C VAL A 202 7.52 7.26 -19.52
N THR A 203 7.52 6.28 -20.43
CA THR A 203 6.75 6.30 -21.66
C THR A 203 6.05 4.97 -21.79
N ILE A 204 4.76 4.97 -22.12
CA ILE A 204 3.94 3.76 -22.20
C ILE A 204 3.37 3.66 -23.61
N ARG A 205 3.52 2.49 -24.25
CA ARG A 205 2.90 2.22 -25.56
C ARG A 205 1.55 1.53 -25.35
N ILE A 206 0.47 2.12 -25.88
CA ILE A 206 -0.90 1.59 -25.85
C ILE A 206 -1.45 1.69 -27.27
N ASN A 207 -1.98 0.59 -27.82
CA ASN A 207 -2.55 0.55 -29.17
C ASN A 207 -1.65 1.23 -30.22
N ASP A 208 -0.36 0.89 -30.20
CA ASP A 208 0.69 1.44 -31.06
C ASP A 208 1.03 2.93 -30.91
N ILE A 209 0.34 3.64 -30.02
CA ILE A 209 0.60 5.03 -29.67
C ILE A 209 1.51 5.07 -28.43
N THR A 210 2.57 5.88 -28.49
CA THR A 210 3.47 6.09 -27.34
C THR A 210 3.05 7.34 -26.59
N HIS A 211 2.74 7.16 -25.31
CA HIS A 211 2.35 8.23 -24.40
C HIS A 211 3.52 8.57 -23.46
N ASN A 212 3.87 9.86 -23.36
CA ASN A 212 4.76 10.35 -22.31
C ASN A 212 3.94 10.56 -21.05
N THR A 213 4.32 9.93 -19.94
CA THR A 213 3.56 10.03 -18.68
C THR A 213 3.80 11.35 -17.95
N GLY A 214 4.88 12.07 -18.28
CA GLY A 214 5.36 13.20 -17.49
C GLY A 214 6.03 12.80 -16.18
N ILE A 215 6.12 11.51 -15.87
CA ILE A 215 6.57 11.00 -14.57
C ILE A 215 8.00 10.44 -14.70
N ARG A 216 8.93 10.99 -13.91
CA ARG A 216 10.32 10.51 -13.86
C ARG A 216 10.49 9.21 -13.08
N LYS A 217 9.80 9.10 -11.93
CA LYS A 217 9.79 7.91 -11.08
C LYS A 217 8.42 7.24 -11.13
N PHE A 218 8.35 6.10 -11.81
CA PHE A 218 7.13 5.33 -12.02
C PHE A 218 7.49 3.86 -11.85
N GLY A 219 6.93 3.20 -10.85
CA GLY A 219 7.10 1.76 -10.62
C GLY A 219 6.21 0.93 -11.52
N ALA A 220 5.15 0.36 -10.94
CA ALA A 220 4.16 -0.41 -11.66
C ALA A 220 2.73 -0.06 -11.27
N ILE A 221 1.81 -0.28 -12.20
CA ILE A 221 0.37 -0.20 -11.96
C ILE A 221 -0.20 -1.61 -12.20
N MET A 222 -0.73 -2.22 -11.15
CA MET A 222 -1.23 -3.59 -11.19
C MET A 222 -2.74 -3.58 -11.03
N GLY A 223 -3.48 -4.01 -12.04
CA GLY A 223 -4.92 -4.15 -11.96
C GLY A 223 -5.35 -5.18 -10.92
N ASP A 224 -6.66 -5.24 -10.68
CA ASP A 224 -7.24 -6.10 -9.66
C ASP A 224 -6.91 -7.58 -9.88
N GLY A 225 -6.58 -8.27 -8.78
CA GLY A 225 -6.26 -9.70 -8.78
C GLY A 225 -4.94 -10.07 -9.47
N VAL A 226 -4.04 -9.10 -9.70
CA VAL A 226 -2.70 -9.42 -10.22
C VAL A 226 -1.89 -10.19 -9.17
N GLU A 227 -1.21 -11.24 -9.63
CA GLU A 227 -0.32 -12.04 -8.79
C GLU A 227 1.09 -12.03 -9.37
N THR A 228 2.08 -11.94 -8.50
CA THR A 228 3.49 -12.05 -8.89
C THR A 228 4.17 -13.20 -8.16
N GLY A 229 5.00 -13.95 -8.87
CA GLY A 229 5.84 -14.99 -8.31
C GLY A 229 7.02 -14.40 -7.53
N CYS A 230 7.58 -15.21 -6.62
CA CYS A 230 8.71 -14.82 -5.80
C CYS A 230 9.89 -14.31 -6.64
N ASN A 231 10.57 -13.28 -6.14
CA ASN A 231 11.73 -12.64 -6.77
C ASN A 231 11.48 -12.12 -8.19
N SER A 232 10.22 -11.88 -8.58
CA SER A 232 9.93 -11.17 -9.82
C SER A 232 10.29 -9.69 -9.70
N VAL A 233 10.54 -9.06 -10.85
CA VAL A 233 10.84 -7.63 -10.95
C VAL A 233 9.98 -7.04 -12.04
N THR A 234 9.31 -5.92 -11.74
CA THR A 234 8.73 -5.07 -12.79
C THR A 234 9.66 -3.90 -13.07
N ASN A 235 9.89 -3.63 -14.35
CA ASN A 235 10.67 -2.46 -14.77
C ASN A 235 9.80 -1.19 -14.72
N PRO A 236 10.42 0.01 -14.68
CA PRO A 236 9.68 1.25 -14.62
C PRO A 236 8.65 1.38 -15.75
N GLY A 237 7.40 1.67 -15.40
CA GLY A 237 6.31 1.78 -16.37
C GLY A 237 5.63 0.46 -16.73
N THR A 238 5.76 -0.59 -15.93
CA THR A 238 4.98 -1.81 -16.15
C THR A 238 3.54 -1.58 -15.70
N ILE A 239 2.58 -1.83 -16.59
CA ILE A 239 1.14 -1.80 -16.29
C ILE A 239 0.55 -3.18 -16.58
N LEU A 240 0.04 -3.86 -15.55
CA LEU A 240 -0.53 -5.20 -15.64
C LEU A 240 -2.05 -5.13 -15.57
N GLY A 241 -2.75 -5.63 -16.59
CA GLY A 241 -4.20 -5.75 -16.60
C GLY A 241 -4.73 -6.67 -15.50
N LYS A 242 -6.03 -6.57 -15.20
CA LYS A 242 -6.74 -7.41 -14.21
C LYS A 242 -6.39 -8.89 -14.36
N ALA A 243 -6.23 -9.60 -13.24
CA ALA A 243 -5.96 -11.03 -13.17
C ALA A 243 -4.72 -11.51 -13.96
N SER A 244 -3.74 -10.63 -14.21
CA SER A 244 -2.47 -11.04 -14.81
C SER A 244 -1.57 -11.73 -13.79
N MET A 245 -0.72 -12.64 -14.27
CA MET A 245 0.22 -13.39 -13.43
C MET A 245 1.65 -13.27 -13.96
N VAL A 246 2.56 -12.87 -13.09
CA VAL A 246 4.01 -12.86 -13.35
C VAL A 246 4.64 -14.09 -12.71
N TYR A 247 5.43 -14.85 -13.45
CA TYR A 247 6.07 -16.05 -12.90
C TYR A 247 7.26 -15.72 -12.00
N PRO A 248 7.69 -16.64 -11.11
CA PRO A 248 8.86 -16.42 -10.26
C PRO A 248 10.11 -16.05 -11.07
N CYS A 249 10.95 -15.19 -10.50
CA CYS A 249 12.22 -14.73 -11.08
C CYS A 249 12.12 -14.02 -12.45
N VAL A 250 10.92 -13.66 -12.91
CA VAL A 250 10.74 -12.94 -14.18
C VAL A 250 11.02 -11.45 -14.02
N SER A 251 11.80 -10.89 -14.95
CA SER A 251 11.90 -9.44 -15.15
C SER A 251 10.93 -8.98 -16.24
N VAL A 252 9.85 -8.30 -15.84
CA VAL A 252 8.79 -7.79 -16.72
C VAL A 252 9.25 -6.49 -17.36
N LYS A 253 9.16 -6.38 -18.69
CA LYS A 253 9.50 -5.15 -19.39
C LYS A 253 8.48 -4.04 -19.06
N GLY A 254 8.90 -2.79 -19.14
CA GLY A 254 7.98 -1.65 -19.06
C GLY A 254 7.02 -1.67 -20.25
N GLY A 255 5.75 -1.32 -20.02
CA GLY A 255 4.69 -1.40 -21.03
C GLY A 255 3.36 -1.88 -20.45
N TYR A 256 2.32 -1.87 -21.28
CA TYR A 256 0.99 -2.32 -20.91
C TYR A 256 0.76 -3.78 -21.32
N TYR A 257 0.29 -4.59 -20.37
CA TYR A 257 -0.08 -5.99 -20.54
C TYR A 257 -1.59 -6.13 -20.33
N LEU A 258 -2.27 -6.82 -21.26
CA LEU A 258 -3.73 -7.01 -21.20
C LEU A 258 -4.15 -7.86 -20.00
N ALA A 259 -5.43 -7.77 -19.63
CA ALA A 259 -6.01 -8.60 -18.58
C ALA A 259 -5.79 -10.10 -18.85
N GLY A 260 -5.52 -10.87 -17.79
CA GLY A 260 -5.25 -12.31 -17.87
C GLY A 260 -3.88 -12.67 -18.46
N SER A 261 -2.98 -11.71 -18.67
CA SER A 261 -1.64 -11.98 -19.21
C SER A 261 -0.84 -12.90 -18.29
N ARG A 262 -0.19 -13.93 -18.87
CA ARG A 262 0.77 -14.79 -18.18
C ARG A 262 2.18 -14.46 -18.64
N ILE A 263 2.96 -13.86 -17.75
CA ILE A 263 4.29 -13.32 -18.09
C ILE A 263 5.34 -14.27 -17.56
N GLN A 264 5.98 -14.98 -18.48
CA GLN A 264 6.98 -16.00 -18.22
C GLN A 264 8.33 -15.58 -18.84
N GLN A 265 9.42 -16.09 -18.29
CA GLN A 265 10.73 -15.97 -18.93
C GLN A 265 10.68 -16.78 -20.23
N ARG A 266 11.03 -16.13 -21.35
CA ARG A 266 11.23 -16.85 -22.61
C ARG A 266 12.64 -17.43 -22.57
N ASN A 267 12.75 -18.74 -22.74
CA ASN A 267 14.02 -19.43 -22.99
C ASN A 267 14.59 -19.00 -24.34
#